data_AF-A0A378KWK4-F1
#
_entry.id   AF-A0A378KWK4-F1
#
_cell.length_a   1.000
_cell.length_b   1.000
_cell.length_c   1.000
_cell.angle_alpha   90.00
_cell.angle_beta   90.00
_cell.angle_gamma   90.00
#
_symmetry.space_group_name_H-M   'P 1'
#
loop_
_entity.id
_entity.type
_entity.pdbx_description
1 polymer ?
#
loop_
_entity_poly.entity_id
_entity_poly.type
_entity_poly.pdbx_seq_one_letter_code
_entity_poly.pdbx_strand_id
1 'polypeptide(L)'
;MRLTFNDFQAIYDQYQFNDTIIIRYSKDKNGQTIDKEIKLTREKNKFYLENIEYNETENSTKITSPKQEITELSLKQEHAYIATLFTELKPKPTVKKSAWEDFKNSDSKLKWLLRYFLLDTRLIGGAIGQVIAYSANSENKHYKTIPSSVLGKTLGPLIFPAGSKKPTYDLEKDPGIIEIDTIQHKQYKALKQYNPIYQSDNGTVCFKEQPVSMTLRNTTIELETVVASNDLVNDENKRDHLTIVYFNGNSGSFQQDYQQVAEDLLSYGKDGVPVTAVQFNYPGILNSEGQVEIAQDLVNSGIAQVQSLLDQGIPHSKIVLHGVSLGGSIASHVAAHFHQLPKVDDPKQKQTLGGLYASRTFASTAQVGRDYFNRALGNNIFSRIISTLCLPFIKMGTWGSNWDLDTGKAFFSLPKDKRNYSVVISPKSHRNAYREQHQGSWFQQIVDFILGRENNPVDDAVLGRGLHDSWERSFDKFLAQWGFYGEKAMKNYSAENSYRKMMVVDFKTKQFAPDLDGHAVADYCYKKGDQLFNPTKANKSIGLVHRAPAVTVSKDGIQLRALPIDGNEAGEVSRRSMLNMSMTSSN
;
A
#
# COMPACT_ATOMS: atom_id res chain seq x y z
N MET A 1 -14.48 14.90 -10.46
CA MET A 1 -15.66 14.97 -11.38
C MET A 1 -15.94 13.64 -12.12
N ARG A 2 -17.18 13.11 -12.10
CA ARG A 2 -17.54 11.85 -12.81
C ARG A 2 -17.67 12.07 -14.34
N LEU A 3 -17.18 11.12 -15.14
CA LEU A 3 -17.27 11.14 -16.61
C LEU A 3 -18.73 11.21 -17.07
N THR A 4 -19.05 12.16 -17.97
CA THR A 4 -20.37 12.19 -18.61
C THR A 4 -20.43 11.17 -19.75
N PHE A 5 -21.63 10.76 -20.18
CA PHE A 5 -21.75 9.85 -21.34
C PHE A 5 -21.21 10.50 -22.63
N ASN A 6 -21.36 11.82 -22.79
CA ASN A 6 -20.80 12.56 -23.92
C ASN A 6 -19.27 12.58 -23.87
N ASP A 7 -18.67 12.76 -22.70
CA ASP A 7 -17.21 12.66 -22.54
C ASP A 7 -16.72 11.26 -22.91
N PHE A 8 -17.45 10.21 -22.47
CA PHE A 8 -17.15 8.84 -22.83
C PHE A 8 -17.17 8.63 -24.34
N GLN A 9 -18.22 9.12 -25.03
CA GLN A 9 -18.31 9.05 -26.49
C GLN A 9 -17.15 9.75 -27.18
N ALA A 10 -16.83 10.98 -26.78
CA ALA A 10 -15.74 11.75 -27.38
C ALA A 10 -14.38 11.07 -27.22
N ILE A 11 -14.11 10.50 -26.05
CA ILE A 11 -12.88 9.74 -25.78
C ILE A 11 -12.90 8.44 -26.60
N TYR A 12 -14.03 7.74 -26.66
CA TYR A 12 -14.16 6.54 -27.48
C TYR A 12 -13.86 6.86 -28.96
N ASP A 13 -14.44 7.93 -29.50
CA ASP A 13 -14.20 8.39 -30.87
C ASP A 13 -12.72 8.67 -31.16
N GLN A 14 -12.00 9.19 -30.17
CA GLN A 14 -10.58 9.50 -30.27
C GLN A 14 -9.70 8.24 -30.34
N TYR A 15 -10.06 7.18 -29.61
CA TYR A 15 -9.19 6.01 -29.42
C TYR A 15 -9.64 4.75 -30.15
N GLN A 16 -10.85 4.71 -30.71
CA GLN A 16 -11.36 3.53 -31.42
C GLN A 16 -10.60 3.23 -32.71
N PHE A 17 -10.61 1.95 -33.10
CA PHE A 17 -10.24 1.48 -34.42
C PHE A 17 -11.31 0.51 -34.92
N ASN A 18 -11.87 0.77 -36.11
CA ASN A 18 -13.00 0.00 -36.67
C ASN A 18 -14.14 -0.18 -35.66
N ASP A 19 -14.63 0.93 -35.09
CA ASP A 19 -15.73 0.95 -34.11
C ASP A 19 -15.49 0.04 -32.88
N THR A 20 -14.22 -0.16 -32.51
CA THR A 20 -13.79 -1.02 -31.42
C THR A 20 -12.68 -0.38 -30.59
N ILE A 21 -12.76 -0.53 -29.27
CA ILE A 21 -11.64 -0.37 -28.33
C ILE A 21 -11.44 -1.69 -27.59
N ILE A 22 -10.20 -2.12 -27.43
CA ILE A 22 -9.81 -3.29 -26.65
C ILE A 22 -9.02 -2.78 -25.45
N ILE A 23 -9.54 -3.00 -24.24
CA ILE A 23 -8.76 -2.78 -23.02
C ILE A 23 -8.09 -4.10 -22.67
N ARG A 24 -6.76 -4.17 -22.81
CA ARG A 24 -5.97 -5.39 -22.61
C ARG A 24 -5.22 -5.36 -21.29
N TYR A 25 -5.27 -6.48 -20.59
CA TYR A 25 -4.41 -6.79 -19.44
C TYR A 25 -3.75 -8.16 -19.66
N SER A 26 -2.43 -8.17 -19.73
CA SER A 26 -1.64 -9.40 -19.88
C SER A 26 -1.19 -9.95 -18.53
N LYS A 27 -1.33 -11.27 -18.35
CA LYS A 27 -0.87 -11.98 -17.16
C LYS A 27 -0.11 -13.24 -17.51
N ASP A 28 1.09 -13.37 -16.95
CA ASP A 28 1.81 -14.63 -17.00
C ASP A 28 1.28 -15.62 -15.94
N LYS A 29 0.89 -16.81 -16.38
CA LYS A 29 0.43 -17.91 -15.53
C LYS A 29 1.04 -19.21 -16.03
N ASN A 30 1.86 -19.86 -15.19
CA ASN A 30 2.51 -21.14 -15.51
C ASN A 30 3.33 -21.12 -16.82
N GLY A 31 3.99 -19.99 -17.12
CA GLY A 31 4.77 -19.82 -18.35
C GLY A 31 3.95 -19.53 -19.60
N GLN A 32 2.62 -19.40 -19.47
CA GLN A 32 1.74 -18.91 -20.53
C GLN A 32 1.37 -17.45 -20.28
N THR A 33 1.36 -16.63 -21.33
CA THR A 33 0.80 -15.28 -21.29
C THR A 33 -0.70 -15.38 -21.63
N ILE A 34 -1.53 -14.94 -20.69
CA ILE A 34 -2.99 -14.90 -20.83
C ILE A 34 -3.41 -13.45 -20.87
N ASP A 35 -4.03 -13.05 -21.97
CA ASP A 35 -4.60 -11.72 -22.13
C ASP A 35 -6.07 -11.74 -21.74
N LYS A 36 -6.43 -10.85 -20.83
CA LYS A 36 -7.81 -10.53 -20.51
C LYS A 36 -8.16 -9.24 -21.22
N GLU A 37 -9.14 -9.32 -22.11
CA GLU A 37 -9.57 -8.20 -22.94
C GLU A 37 -10.99 -7.80 -22.58
N ILE A 38 -11.23 -6.50 -22.49
CA ILE A 38 -12.57 -5.91 -22.46
C ILE A 38 -12.76 -5.23 -23.81
N LYS A 39 -13.60 -5.84 -24.64
CA LYS A 39 -13.93 -5.32 -25.97
C LYS A 39 -15.11 -4.38 -25.87
N LEU A 40 -14.91 -3.14 -26.30
CA LEU A 40 -15.92 -2.10 -26.36
C LEU A 40 -16.26 -1.83 -27.83
N THR A 41 -17.47 -2.18 -28.27
CA THR A 41 -17.89 -2.03 -29.68
C THR A 41 -19.03 -1.04 -29.83
N ARG A 42 -19.07 -0.31 -30.95
CA ARG A 42 -20.20 0.54 -31.31
C ARG A 42 -21.03 -0.08 -32.44
N GLU A 43 -22.32 -0.26 -32.22
CA GLU A 43 -23.25 -0.76 -33.24
C GLU A 43 -24.53 0.06 -33.22
N LYS A 44 -24.92 0.63 -34.38
CA LYS A 44 -26.15 1.43 -34.52
C LYS A 44 -26.27 2.52 -33.44
N ASN A 45 -25.16 3.23 -33.17
CA ASN A 45 -25.05 4.28 -32.14
C ASN A 45 -25.25 3.81 -30.69
N LYS A 46 -25.19 2.50 -30.43
CA LYS A 46 -25.17 1.92 -29.09
C LYS A 46 -23.78 1.36 -28.81
N PHE A 47 -23.36 1.42 -27.55
CA PHE A 47 -22.08 0.90 -27.09
C PHE A 47 -22.31 -0.43 -26.39
N TYR A 48 -21.40 -1.37 -26.60
CA TYR A 48 -21.46 -2.68 -25.98
C TYR A 48 -20.13 -3.07 -25.40
N LEU A 49 -20.18 -3.86 -24.33
CA LEU A 49 -19.04 -4.43 -23.63
C LEU A 49 -19.08 -5.95 -23.72
N GLU A 50 -17.96 -6.57 -24.02
CA GLU A 50 -17.76 -8.02 -23.98
C GLU A 50 -16.42 -8.35 -23.29
N ASN A 51 -16.44 -9.26 -22.32
CA ASN A 51 -15.21 -9.72 -21.68
C ASN A 51 -14.68 -10.97 -22.39
N ILE A 52 -13.45 -10.90 -22.88
CA ILE A 52 -12.79 -11.94 -23.66
C ILE A 52 -11.52 -12.36 -22.93
N GLU A 53 -11.22 -13.65 -22.94
CA GLU A 53 -9.93 -14.19 -22.50
C GLU A 53 -9.24 -14.83 -23.70
N TYR A 54 -8.07 -14.31 -24.07
CA TYR A 54 -7.23 -14.81 -25.14
C TYR A 54 -6.00 -15.50 -24.55
N ASN A 55 -5.80 -16.77 -24.89
CA ASN A 55 -4.61 -17.51 -24.53
C ASN A 55 -3.66 -17.52 -25.73
N GLU A 56 -2.59 -16.72 -25.66
CA GLU A 56 -1.63 -16.60 -26.77
C GLU A 56 -0.97 -17.95 -27.10
N THR A 57 -0.67 -18.76 -26.09
CA THR A 57 0.04 -20.03 -26.25
C THR A 57 -0.83 -21.08 -26.95
N GLU A 58 -2.12 -21.08 -26.65
CA GLU A 58 -3.08 -22.02 -27.24
C GLU A 58 -3.78 -21.45 -28.48
N ASN A 59 -3.53 -20.18 -28.81
CA ASN A 59 -4.25 -19.42 -29.83
C ASN A 59 -5.77 -19.60 -29.71
N SER A 60 -6.28 -19.50 -28.48
CA SER A 60 -7.68 -19.78 -28.15
C SER A 60 -8.35 -18.55 -27.54
N THR A 61 -9.59 -18.30 -27.96
CA THR A 61 -10.41 -17.18 -27.49
C THR A 61 -11.63 -17.71 -26.77
N LYS A 62 -11.83 -17.25 -25.53
CA LYS A 62 -12.99 -17.60 -24.71
C LYS A 62 -13.77 -16.35 -24.35
N ILE A 63 -15.03 -16.29 -24.77
CA ILE A 63 -15.97 -15.27 -24.30
C ILE A 63 -16.33 -15.61 -22.85
N THR A 64 -16.09 -14.68 -21.93
CA THR A 64 -16.28 -14.88 -20.48
C THR A 64 -17.53 -14.21 -19.93
N SER A 65 -18.13 -13.28 -20.68
CA SER A 65 -19.41 -12.67 -20.35
C SER A 65 -20.25 -12.44 -21.61
N PRO A 66 -21.58 -12.49 -21.52
CA PRO A 66 -22.43 -12.04 -22.63
C PRO A 66 -22.16 -10.56 -22.93
N LYS A 67 -22.50 -10.16 -24.15
CA LYS A 67 -22.46 -8.76 -24.61
C LYS A 67 -23.45 -7.91 -23.80
N GLN A 68 -22.99 -6.81 -23.22
CA GLN A 68 -23.78 -5.91 -22.38
C GLN A 68 -23.85 -4.51 -23.00
N GLU A 69 -25.04 -3.90 -23.07
CA GLU A 69 -25.18 -2.52 -23.57
C GLU A 69 -24.68 -1.53 -22.51
N ILE A 70 -23.80 -0.59 -22.91
CA ILE A 70 -23.37 0.52 -22.08
C ILE A 70 -24.32 1.69 -22.30
N THR A 71 -25.22 1.86 -21.33
CA THR A 71 -26.05 3.06 -21.18
C THR A 71 -25.40 4.07 -20.23
N GLU A 72 -25.88 5.32 -20.22
CA GLU A 72 -25.45 6.33 -19.23
C GLU A 72 -25.63 5.84 -17.78
N LEU A 73 -26.75 5.17 -17.48
CA LEU A 73 -27.01 4.62 -16.15
C LEU A 73 -26.01 3.52 -15.80
N SER A 74 -25.79 2.57 -16.72
CA SER A 74 -24.82 1.49 -16.50
C SER A 74 -23.41 2.04 -16.31
N LEU A 75 -23.01 3.08 -17.06
CA LEU A 75 -21.70 3.72 -16.95
C LEU A 75 -21.48 4.38 -15.58
N LYS A 76 -22.55 4.85 -14.93
CA LYS A 76 -22.51 5.42 -13.57
C LYS A 76 -22.54 4.36 -12.46
N GLN A 77 -22.98 3.14 -12.78
CA GLN A 77 -23.23 2.07 -11.81
C GLN A 77 -22.37 0.84 -12.17
N GLU A 78 -22.94 -0.10 -12.93
CA GLU A 78 -22.35 -1.40 -13.27
C GLU A 78 -20.97 -1.31 -13.97
N HIS A 79 -20.77 -0.28 -14.78
CA HIS A 79 -19.59 -0.03 -15.58
C HIS A 79 -18.80 1.20 -15.11
N ALA A 80 -18.95 1.61 -13.84
CA ALA A 80 -18.22 2.75 -13.27
C ALA A 80 -16.70 2.63 -13.45
N TYR A 81 -16.14 1.42 -13.40
CA TYR A 81 -14.71 1.18 -13.65
C TYR A 81 -14.26 1.54 -15.07
N ILE A 82 -15.13 1.42 -16.08
CA ILE A 82 -14.84 1.89 -17.45
C ILE A 82 -14.83 3.42 -17.49
N ALA A 83 -15.78 4.06 -16.80
CA ALA A 83 -15.83 5.52 -16.70
C ALA A 83 -14.57 6.09 -16.04
N THR A 84 -14.08 5.43 -14.98
CA THR A 84 -12.82 5.77 -14.31
C THR A 84 -11.64 5.66 -15.27
N LEU A 85 -11.50 4.53 -15.96
CA LEU A 85 -10.43 4.32 -16.94
C LEU A 85 -10.45 5.40 -18.03
N PHE A 86 -11.61 5.69 -18.60
CA PHE A 86 -11.74 6.69 -19.67
C PHE A 86 -11.43 8.10 -19.17
N THR A 87 -11.71 8.41 -17.90
CA THR A 87 -11.30 9.69 -17.31
C THR A 87 -9.79 9.88 -17.32
N GLU A 88 -9.01 8.79 -17.15
CA GLU A 88 -7.55 8.85 -17.22
C GLU A 88 -7.01 9.06 -18.64
N LEU A 89 -7.78 8.68 -19.67
CA LEU A 89 -7.42 8.85 -21.09
C LEU A 89 -7.65 10.28 -21.60
N LYS A 90 -8.37 11.13 -20.83
CA LYS A 90 -8.58 12.53 -21.21
C LYS A 90 -7.22 13.20 -21.42
N PRO A 91 -6.93 13.75 -22.60
CA PRO A 91 -5.66 14.41 -22.86
C PRO A 91 -5.49 15.58 -21.89
N LYS A 92 -4.51 15.45 -20.98
CA LYS A 92 -4.17 16.54 -20.06
C LYS A 92 -3.23 17.49 -20.80
N PRO A 93 -3.49 18.81 -20.82
CA PRO A 93 -2.57 19.77 -21.43
C PRO A 93 -1.21 19.60 -20.76
N THR A 94 -0.25 19.10 -21.52
CA THR A 94 1.09 18.86 -21.00
C THR A 94 1.80 20.21 -21.02
N VAL A 95 1.71 20.94 -19.91
CA VAL A 95 2.52 22.15 -19.73
C VAL A 95 3.97 21.68 -19.66
N LYS A 96 4.71 21.82 -20.77
CA LYS A 96 6.15 21.55 -20.81
C LYS A 96 6.83 22.56 -19.89
N LYS A 97 7.03 22.19 -18.62
CA LYS A 97 7.87 22.96 -17.71
C LYS A 97 9.30 22.88 -18.19
N SER A 98 9.93 24.04 -18.36
CA SER A 98 11.36 24.09 -18.66
C SER A 98 12.17 23.70 -17.42
N ALA A 99 13.35 23.12 -17.61
CA ALA A 99 14.26 22.83 -16.48
C ALA A 99 14.55 24.09 -15.64
N TRP A 100 14.51 25.27 -16.27
CA TRP A 100 14.66 26.56 -15.60
C TRP A 100 13.47 26.94 -14.70
N GLU A 101 12.25 26.65 -15.12
CA GLU A 101 11.05 26.84 -14.28
C GLU A 101 11.08 25.88 -13.09
N ASP A 102 11.47 24.62 -13.30
CA ASP A 102 11.66 23.67 -12.21
C ASP A 102 12.74 24.15 -11.22
N PHE A 103 13.86 24.69 -11.73
CA PHE A 103 14.88 25.32 -10.89
C PHE A 103 14.32 26.50 -10.11
N LYS A 104 13.60 27.41 -10.76
CA LYS A 104 12.97 28.60 -10.14
C LYS A 104 11.94 28.24 -9.08
N ASN A 105 11.19 27.17 -9.28
CA ASN A 105 10.16 26.72 -8.36
C ASN A 105 10.67 25.75 -7.28
N SER A 106 11.91 25.26 -7.37
CA SER A 106 12.48 24.39 -6.34
C SER A 106 12.68 25.12 -5.02
N ASP A 107 12.18 24.52 -3.93
CA ASP A 107 12.37 24.99 -2.55
C ASP A 107 13.86 25.08 -2.16
N SER A 108 14.69 24.24 -2.77
CA SER A 108 16.14 24.24 -2.56
C SER A 108 16.89 24.23 -3.90
N LYS A 109 17.52 25.37 -4.23
CA LYS A 109 18.32 25.53 -5.45
C LYS A 109 19.52 24.59 -5.47
N LEU A 110 20.20 24.43 -4.33
CA LEU A 110 21.33 23.53 -4.18
C LEU A 110 20.92 22.07 -4.38
N LYS A 111 19.82 21.62 -3.75
CA LYS A 111 19.29 20.26 -3.94
C LYS A 111 18.96 20.00 -5.41
N TRP A 112 18.33 20.97 -6.07
CA TRP A 112 18.01 20.87 -7.49
C TRP A 112 19.29 20.74 -8.33
N LEU A 113 20.31 21.57 -8.10
CA LEU A 113 21.59 21.50 -8.83
C LEU A 113 22.29 20.16 -8.63
N LEU A 114 22.40 19.70 -7.38
CA LEU A 114 23.01 18.41 -7.06
C LEU A 114 22.25 17.26 -7.75
N ARG A 115 20.92 17.26 -7.67
CA ARG A 115 20.10 16.27 -8.37
C ARG A 115 20.30 16.34 -9.89
N TYR A 116 20.21 17.52 -10.48
CA TYR A 116 20.28 17.68 -11.93
C TYR A 116 21.62 17.21 -12.50
N PHE A 117 22.74 17.61 -11.87
CA PHE A 117 24.08 17.28 -12.36
C PHE A 117 24.60 15.91 -11.91
N LEU A 118 24.18 15.40 -10.75
CA LEU A 118 24.68 14.12 -10.23
C LEU A 118 23.73 12.95 -10.48
N LEU A 119 22.42 13.18 -10.53
CA LEU A 119 21.42 12.11 -10.54
C LEU A 119 20.59 12.05 -11.82
N ASP A 120 20.31 13.19 -12.47
CA ASP A 120 19.43 13.25 -13.65
C ASP A 120 20.22 13.43 -14.97
N THR A 121 21.49 13.03 -14.99
CA THR A 121 22.28 12.96 -16.23
C THR A 121 22.02 11.64 -16.96
N ARG A 122 22.13 11.64 -18.30
CA ARG A 122 22.02 10.39 -19.08
C ARG A 122 23.02 9.32 -18.62
N LEU A 123 24.23 9.74 -18.22
CA LEU A 123 25.27 8.84 -17.74
C LEU A 123 24.88 8.21 -16.40
N ILE A 124 24.61 9.04 -15.38
CA ILE A 124 24.42 8.55 -14.01
C ILE A 124 22.98 8.09 -13.81
N GLY A 125 22.00 8.96 -14.09
CA GLY A 125 20.58 8.64 -13.95
C GLY A 125 20.14 7.53 -14.87
N GLY A 126 20.63 7.53 -16.12
CA GLY A 126 20.36 6.45 -17.07
C GLY A 126 20.94 5.11 -16.62
N ALA A 127 22.22 5.05 -16.26
CA ALA A 127 22.85 3.80 -15.83
C ALA A 127 22.29 3.30 -14.49
N ILE A 128 22.18 4.17 -13.48
CA ILE A 128 21.59 3.81 -12.18
C ILE A 128 20.12 3.42 -12.35
N GLY A 129 19.37 4.16 -13.17
CA GLY A 129 17.98 3.84 -13.48
C GLY A 129 17.83 2.48 -14.16
N GLN A 130 18.73 2.12 -15.07
CA GLN A 130 18.77 0.79 -15.68
C GLN A 130 19.08 -0.30 -14.66
N VAL A 131 20.06 -0.11 -13.78
CA VAL A 131 20.39 -1.08 -12.72
C VAL A 131 19.20 -1.28 -11.79
N ILE A 132 18.57 -0.20 -11.32
CA ILE A 132 17.40 -0.26 -10.43
C ILE A 132 16.23 -0.94 -11.14
N ALA A 133 15.92 -0.56 -12.38
CA ALA A 133 14.83 -1.15 -13.14
C ALA A 133 15.09 -2.63 -13.41
N TYR A 134 16.32 -3.01 -13.78
CA TYR A 134 16.72 -4.40 -13.97
C TYR A 134 16.55 -5.22 -12.68
N SER A 135 17.10 -4.75 -11.55
CA SER A 135 16.95 -5.42 -10.25
C SER A 135 15.48 -5.57 -9.87
N ALA A 136 14.69 -4.50 -9.99
CA ALA A 136 13.27 -4.53 -9.67
C ALA A 136 12.47 -5.49 -10.57
N ASN A 137 12.73 -5.47 -11.89
CA ASN A 137 11.99 -6.27 -12.86
C ASN A 137 12.38 -7.75 -12.85
N SER A 138 13.63 -8.06 -12.48
CA SER A 138 14.09 -9.44 -12.38
C SER A 138 13.35 -10.23 -11.30
N GLU A 139 12.89 -9.55 -10.25
CA GLU A 139 12.22 -10.19 -9.11
C GLU A 139 10.69 -9.97 -9.13
N ASN A 140 10.23 -8.87 -9.71
CA ASN A 140 8.84 -8.49 -9.64
C ASN A 140 8.05 -8.87 -10.90
N LYS A 141 7.35 -10.00 -10.82
CA LYS A 141 6.42 -10.44 -11.87
C LYS A 141 5.18 -9.56 -12.00
N HIS A 142 4.87 -8.76 -10.98
CA HIS A 142 3.63 -8.00 -10.93
C HIS A 142 3.72 -6.65 -11.64
N TYR A 143 4.88 -6.01 -11.63
CA TYR A 143 5.03 -4.74 -12.33
C TYR A 143 6.44 -4.54 -12.89
N LYS A 144 6.48 -4.03 -14.12
CA LYS A 144 7.71 -3.60 -14.78
C LYS A 144 7.95 -2.11 -14.50
N THR A 145 9.17 -1.79 -14.09
CA THR A 145 9.74 -0.46 -13.97
C THR A 145 10.49 -0.16 -15.26
N ILE A 146 10.20 0.99 -15.88
CA ILE A 146 10.89 1.43 -17.08
C ILE A 146 12.06 2.32 -16.65
N PRO A 147 13.30 2.05 -17.08
CA PRO A 147 14.42 2.91 -16.76
C PRO A 147 14.24 4.30 -17.39
N SER A 148 14.55 5.34 -16.64
CA SER A 148 14.54 6.73 -17.10
C SER A 148 15.87 7.40 -16.81
N SER A 149 16.25 8.38 -17.63
CA SER A 149 17.40 9.24 -17.35
C SER A 149 17.19 10.15 -16.15
N VAL A 150 15.94 10.31 -15.70
CA VAL A 150 15.56 11.04 -14.49
C VAL A 150 15.27 10.02 -13.41
N LEU A 151 16.09 9.96 -12.37
CA LEU A 151 16.04 8.89 -11.38
C LEU A 151 14.67 8.80 -10.69
N GLY A 152 14.03 9.94 -10.42
CA GLY A 152 12.69 9.97 -9.84
C GLY A 152 11.59 9.37 -10.72
N LYS A 153 11.75 9.38 -12.05
CA LYS A 153 10.81 8.71 -12.97
C LYS A 153 10.98 7.20 -12.99
N THR A 154 12.14 6.69 -12.55
CA THR A 154 12.36 5.26 -12.32
C THR A 154 11.87 4.86 -10.93
N LEU A 155 12.26 5.61 -9.89
CA LEU A 155 11.95 5.28 -8.49
C LEU A 155 10.48 5.46 -8.11
N GLY A 156 9.81 6.51 -8.62
CA GLY A 156 8.42 6.77 -8.27
C GLY A 156 7.48 5.62 -8.61
N PRO A 157 7.46 5.13 -9.87
CA PRO A 157 6.68 3.95 -10.26
C PRO A 157 7.09 2.65 -9.56
N LEU A 158 8.34 2.55 -9.10
CA LEU A 158 8.80 1.41 -8.31
C LEU A 158 8.28 1.45 -6.86
N ILE A 159 8.31 2.63 -6.22
CA ILE A 159 7.90 2.80 -4.82
C ILE A 159 6.38 2.88 -4.69
N PHE A 160 5.71 3.59 -5.60
CA PHE A 160 4.27 3.81 -5.61
C PHE A 160 3.68 3.62 -7.02
N PRO A 161 3.56 2.38 -7.49
CA PRO A 161 2.99 2.10 -8.81
C PRO A 161 1.51 2.48 -8.94
N ALA A 162 0.73 2.41 -7.86
CA ALA A 162 -0.74 2.56 -7.87
C ALA A 162 -1.27 3.84 -8.52
N GLY A 163 -0.60 4.97 -8.31
CA GLY A 163 -1.06 6.29 -8.80
C GLY A 163 -0.06 6.99 -9.71
N SER A 164 0.99 6.29 -10.15
CA SER A 164 2.03 6.85 -11.02
C SER A 164 1.95 6.32 -12.45
N LYS A 165 1.42 5.12 -12.64
CA LYS A 165 1.25 4.51 -13.97
C LYS A 165 -0.08 4.91 -14.59
N LYS A 166 -0.09 5.00 -15.91
CA LYS A 166 -1.27 5.33 -16.72
C LYS A 166 -1.51 4.23 -17.75
N PRO A 167 -2.76 4.07 -18.21
CA PRO A 167 -3.03 3.23 -19.36
C PRO A 167 -2.15 3.67 -20.54
N THR A 168 -1.55 2.71 -21.22
CA THR A 168 -0.73 2.96 -22.40
C THR A 168 -1.53 2.66 -23.66
N TYR A 169 -1.32 3.45 -24.71
CA TYR A 169 -1.93 3.25 -26.01
C TYR A 169 -0.94 3.70 -27.08
N ASP A 170 -0.87 2.97 -28.19
CA ASP A 170 -0.02 3.29 -29.35
C ASP A 170 -0.93 3.36 -30.59
N LEU A 171 -1.25 4.59 -31.02
CA LEU A 171 -2.15 4.83 -32.15
C LEU A 171 -1.57 4.35 -33.49
N GLU A 172 -0.25 4.13 -33.58
CA GLU A 172 0.41 3.73 -34.82
C GLU A 172 0.61 2.22 -34.90
N LYS A 173 1.05 1.59 -33.79
CA LYS A 173 1.34 0.15 -33.77
C LYS A 173 0.11 -0.70 -33.50
N ASP A 174 -0.71 -0.27 -32.55
CA ASP A 174 -1.80 -1.07 -31.99
C ASP A 174 -3.08 -0.21 -31.86
N PRO A 175 -3.61 0.33 -32.98
CA PRO A 175 -4.75 1.24 -32.94
C PRO A 175 -5.97 0.55 -32.32
N GLY A 176 -6.67 1.25 -31.44
CA GLY A 176 -7.81 0.69 -30.70
C GLY A 176 -7.44 -0.11 -29.45
N ILE A 177 -6.16 -0.35 -29.16
CA ILE A 177 -5.74 -1.12 -27.97
C ILE A 177 -5.27 -0.17 -26.86
N ILE A 178 -5.85 -0.36 -25.68
CA ILE A 178 -5.49 0.32 -24.44
C ILE A 178 -4.95 -0.74 -23.48
N GLU A 179 -3.66 -0.66 -23.18
CA GLU A 179 -3.01 -1.56 -22.24
C GLU A 179 -3.08 -1.00 -20.82
N ILE A 180 -3.44 -1.86 -19.87
CA ILE A 180 -3.37 -1.56 -18.43
C ILE A 180 -2.48 -2.59 -17.74
N ASP A 181 -1.75 -2.15 -16.72
CA ASP A 181 -0.86 -3.05 -16.00
C ASP A 181 -1.60 -3.88 -14.91
N THR A 182 -0.89 -4.81 -14.28
CA THR A 182 -1.44 -5.67 -13.22
C THR A 182 -2.04 -4.89 -12.06
N ILE A 183 -1.46 -3.75 -11.70
CA ILE A 183 -1.89 -2.97 -10.53
C ILE A 183 -3.15 -2.21 -10.88
N GLN A 184 -3.19 -1.56 -12.04
CA GLN A 184 -4.38 -0.94 -12.57
C GLN A 184 -5.52 -1.96 -12.74
N HIS A 185 -5.23 -3.12 -13.34
CA HIS A 185 -6.22 -4.20 -13.45
C HIS A 185 -6.76 -4.63 -12.08
N LYS A 186 -5.89 -4.79 -11.07
CA LYS A 186 -6.29 -5.12 -9.70
C LYS A 186 -7.20 -4.04 -9.10
N GLN A 187 -6.89 -2.76 -9.32
CA GLN A 187 -7.69 -1.63 -8.83
C GLN A 187 -9.04 -1.54 -9.54
N TYR A 188 -9.10 -1.62 -10.87
CA TYR A 188 -10.36 -1.61 -11.61
C TYR A 188 -11.24 -2.81 -11.29
N LYS A 189 -10.63 -3.99 -11.10
CA LYS A 189 -11.35 -5.17 -10.61
C LYS A 189 -11.94 -4.94 -9.21
N ALA A 190 -11.18 -4.34 -8.31
CA ALA A 190 -11.67 -4.00 -6.98
C ALA A 190 -12.81 -2.98 -7.03
N LEU A 191 -12.69 -1.96 -7.87
CA LEU A 191 -13.76 -0.98 -8.11
C LEU A 191 -15.02 -1.64 -8.70
N LYS A 192 -14.88 -2.56 -9.65
CA LYS A 192 -16.00 -3.35 -10.18
C LYS A 192 -16.70 -4.20 -9.11
N GLN A 193 -15.96 -4.65 -8.09
CA GLN A 193 -16.47 -5.48 -6.99
C GLN A 193 -16.92 -4.66 -5.78
N TYR A 194 -16.66 -3.35 -5.78
CA TYR A 194 -16.97 -2.48 -4.66
C TYR A 194 -18.48 -2.29 -4.54
N ASN A 195 -19.00 -2.58 -3.35
CA ASN A 195 -20.37 -2.27 -2.97
C ASN A 195 -20.34 -1.35 -1.74
N PRO A 196 -20.87 -0.12 -1.82
CA PRO A 196 -20.88 0.79 -0.68
C PRO A 196 -21.75 0.29 0.48
N ILE A 197 -22.58 -0.72 0.27
CA ILE A 197 -23.35 -1.39 1.34
C ILE A 197 -22.72 -2.76 1.57
N TYR A 198 -22.05 -2.91 2.71
CA TYR A 198 -21.53 -4.19 3.18
C TYR A 198 -22.55 -4.85 4.11
N GLN A 199 -22.86 -6.12 3.87
CA GLN A 199 -23.78 -6.92 4.67
C GLN A 199 -23.11 -8.24 5.08
N SER A 200 -23.17 -8.57 6.36
CA SER A 200 -22.79 -9.87 6.91
C SER A 200 -23.72 -10.29 8.04
N ASP A 201 -23.54 -11.48 8.59
CA ASP A 201 -24.31 -11.97 9.74
C ASP A 201 -24.17 -11.06 10.98
N ASN A 202 -23.10 -10.24 11.01
CA ASN A 202 -22.77 -9.34 12.12
C ASN A 202 -23.44 -7.97 12.02
N GLY A 203 -24.03 -7.62 10.86
CA GLY A 203 -24.67 -6.32 10.65
C GLY A 203 -24.48 -5.76 9.25
N THR A 204 -24.86 -4.49 9.09
CA THR A 204 -24.73 -3.74 7.83
C THR A 204 -23.91 -2.48 8.06
N VAL A 205 -22.98 -2.21 7.15
CA VAL A 205 -22.17 -0.98 7.12
C VAL A 205 -22.38 -0.27 5.79
N CYS A 206 -22.70 1.02 5.84
CA CYS A 206 -22.94 1.85 4.67
C CYS A 206 -21.85 2.91 4.51
N PHE A 207 -21.06 2.80 3.44
CA PHE A 207 -20.06 3.78 3.03
C PHE A 207 -20.71 4.89 2.21
N LYS A 208 -20.47 6.13 2.62
CA LYS A 208 -20.93 7.35 1.95
C LYS A 208 -19.73 8.06 1.32
N GLU A 209 -19.87 8.49 0.08
CA GLU A 209 -18.85 9.31 -0.58
C GLU A 209 -18.77 10.70 0.07
N GLN A 210 -17.56 11.13 0.40
CA GLN A 210 -17.28 12.44 0.97
C GLN A 210 -15.94 12.95 0.42
N PRO A 211 -15.87 13.36 -0.86
CA PRO A 211 -14.62 13.79 -1.49
C PRO A 211 -13.91 14.89 -0.69
N VAL A 212 -12.57 14.83 -0.66
CA VAL A 212 -11.74 15.82 0.04
C VAL A 212 -10.87 16.56 -0.95
N SER A 213 -11.00 17.89 -0.97
CA SER A 213 -10.17 18.75 -1.82
C SER A 213 -8.81 19.01 -1.21
N MET A 214 -7.76 19.02 -2.03
CA MET A 214 -6.41 19.41 -1.62
C MET A 214 -5.69 20.19 -2.71
N THR A 215 -4.69 20.98 -2.34
CA THR A 215 -3.77 21.61 -3.30
C THR A 215 -2.60 20.67 -3.60
N LEU A 216 -2.49 20.24 -4.84
CA LEU A 216 -1.37 19.46 -5.37
C LEU A 216 -0.60 20.31 -6.40
N ARG A 217 0.59 20.79 -6.02
CA ARG A 217 1.49 21.59 -6.89
C ARG A 217 0.77 22.76 -7.60
N ASN A 218 0.04 23.56 -6.82
CA ASN A 218 -0.76 24.72 -7.26
C ASN A 218 -2.05 24.39 -8.02
N THR A 219 -2.45 23.12 -8.08
CA THR A 219 -3.75 22.71 -8.65
C THR A 219 -4.61 22.16 -7.53
N THR A 220 -5.87 22.62 -7.44
CA THR A 220 -6.85 21.98 -6.56
C THR A 220 -7.31 20.67 -7.22
N ILE A 221 -7.24 19.58 -6.46
CA ILE A 221 -7.69 18.26 -6.88
C ILE A 221 -8.67 17.70 -5.86
N GLU A 222 -9.56 16.81 -6.29
CA GLU A 222 -10.45 16.05 -5.40
C GLU A 222 -9.91 14.63 -5.16
N LEU A 223 -9.84 14.21 -3.90
CA LEU A 223 -9.56 12.83 -3.51
C LEU A 223 -10.86 12.06 -3.29
N GLU A 224 -11.00 10.93 -3.97
CA GLU A 224 -12.07 9.97 -3.70
C GLU A 224 -11.93 9.46 -2.27
N THR A 225 -12.95 9.72 -1.47
CA THR A 225 -12.98 9.45 -0.03
C THR A 225 -14.35 8.91 0.34
N VAL A 226 -14.40 7.89 1.18
CA VAL A 226 -15.62 7.30 1.72
C VAL A 226 -15.56 7.26 3.24
N VAL A 227 -16.73 7.44 3.85
CA VAL A 227 -16.91 7.45 5.31
C VAL A 227 -18.01 6.46 5.68
N ALA A 228 -17.76 5.67 6.72
CA ALA A 228 -18.74 4.78 7.31
C ALA A 228 -18.62 4.80 8.83
N SER A 229 -19.74 4.63 9.52
CA SER A 229 -19.79 4.56 10.98
C SER A 229 -20.51 3.29 11.40
N ASN A 230 -20.19 2.78 12.60
CA ASN A 230 -21.02 1.75 13.21
C ASN A 230 -22.31 2.35 13.81
N ASP A 231 -23.22 1.49 14.24
CA ASP A 231 -24.56 1.83 14.75
C ASP A 231 -24.55 2.60 16.08
N LEU A 232 -23.42 2.64 16.77
CA LEU A 232 -23.23 3.40 18.02
C LEU A 232 -22.94 4.89 17.79
N VAL A 233 -22.60 5.30 16.56
CA VAL A 233 -22.41 6.72 16.22
C VAL A 233 -23.76 7.37 15.93
N ASN A 234 -24.13 8.38 16.72
CA ASN A 234 -25.39 9.10 16.65
C ASN A 234 -25.18 10.61 16.73
N ASP A 235 -26.25 11.40 16.66
CA ASP A 235 -26.14 12.87 16.68
C ASP A 235 -25.56 13.44 17.98
N GLU A 236 -25.67 12.73 19.09
CA GLU A 236 -25.16 13.15 20.41
C GLU A 236 -23.64 13.00 20.48
N ASN A 237 -23.08 11.95 19.87
CA ASN A 237 -21.64 11.63 19.93
C ASN A 237 -20.90 11.82 18.60
N LYS A 238 -21.55 12.32 17.53
CA LYS A 238 -20.95 12.47 16.19
C LYS A 238 -19.65 13.27 16.13
N ARG A 239 -19.35 14.09 17.14
CA ARG A 239 -18.08 14.83 17.26
C ARG A 239 -17.15 14.31 18.36
N ASP A 240 -17.63 13.41 19.22
CA ASP A 240 -16.88 12.90 20.38
C ASP A 240 -16.76 11.37 20.39
N HIS A 241 -16.44 10.80 19.23
CA HIS A 241 -16.17 9.38 19.09
C HIS A 241 -14.88 9.16 18.30
N LEU A 242 -14.38 7.93 18.29
CA LEU A 242 -13.13 7.60 17.61
C LEU A 242 -13.30 7.66 16.09
N THR A 243 -12.49 8.46 15.41
CA THR A 243 -12.43 8.52 13.94
C THR A 243 -11.10 7.95 13.45
N ILE A 244 -11.15 6.93 12.59
CA ILE A 244 -9.96 6.22 12.10
C ILE A 244 -9.77 6.50 10.61
N VAL A 245 -8.61 7.05 10.25
CA VAL A 245 -8.23 7.30 8.84
C VAL A 245 -7.33 6.17 8.34
N TYR A 246 -7.75 5.47 7.29
CA TYR A 246 -7.06 4.32 6.72
C TYR A 246 -6.18 4.73 5.53
N PHE A 247 -4.90 4.36 5.59
CA PHE A 247 -3.88 4.64 4.58
C PHE A 247 -3.48 3.36 3.84
N ASN A 248 -3.76 3.32 2.54
CA ASN A 248 -3.51 2.16 1.68
C ASN A 248 -2.01 1.92 1.42
N GLY A 249 -1.66 0.67 1.08
CA GLY A 249 -0.31 0.30 0.63
C GLY A 249 0.07 0.85 -0.75
N ASN A 250 1.27 0.52 -1.21
CA ASN A 250 1.87 1.07 -2.44
C ASN A 250 1.15 0.72 -3.76
N SER A 251 0.40 -0.38 -3.79
CA SER A 251 -0.39 -0.84 -4.94
C SER A 251 -1.89 -0.88 -4.66
N GLY A 252 -2.32 -0.38 -3.48
CA GLY A 252 -3.67 -0.58 -2.95
C GLY A 252 -4.65 0.48 -3.43
N SER A 253 -5.93 0.22 -3.24
CA SER A 253 -7.01 1.21 -3.27
C SER A 253 -8.01 0.86 -2.17
N PHE A 254 -8.78 1.80 -1.65
CA PHE A 254 -9.66 1.48 -0.52
C PHE A 254 -10.73 0.44 -0.89
N GLN A 255 -11.11 0.38 -2.18
CA GLN A 255 -12.03 -0.63 -2.72
C GLN A 255 -11.51 -2.06 -2.54
N GLN A 256 -10.20 -2.25 -2.36
CA GLN A 256 -9.62 -3.57 -2.04
C GLN A 256 -9.84 -3.94 -0.57
N ASP A 257 -9.90 -2.95 0.32
CA ASP A 257 -9.81 -3.14 1.77
C ASP A 257 -11.15 -2.82 2.50
N TYR A 258 -12.17 -2.30 1.80
CA TYR A 258 -13.43 -1.82 2.42
C TYR A 258 -14.17 -2.90 3.22
N GLN A 259 -14.15 -4.17 2.76
CA GLN A 259 -14.80 -5.27 3.47
C GLN A 259 -14.13 -5.53 4.82
N GLN A 260 -12.80 -5.43 4.89
CA GLN A 260 -12.06 -5.56 6.14
C GLN A 260 -12.42 -4.43 7.10
N VAL A 261 -12.47 -3.18 6.60
CA VAL A 261 -12.84 -2.01 7.40
C VAL A 261 -14.28 -2.10 7.90
N ALA A 262 -15.21 -2.65 7.10
CA ALA A 262 -16.57 -2.89 7.53
C ALA A 262 -16.66 -3.91 8.67
N GLU A 263 -15.94 -5.03 8.58
CA GLU A 263 -15.86 -6.01 9.67
C GLU A 263 -15.19 -5.44 10.93
N ASP A 264 -14.19 -4.57 10.77
CA ASP A 264 -13.58 -3.86 11.91
C ASP A 264 -14.61 -2.94 12.60
N LEU A 265 -15.41 -2.19 11.84
CA LEU A 265 -16.49 -1.34 12.38
C LEU A 265 -17.57 -2.14 13.13
N LEU A 266 -18.00 -3.27 12.56
CA LEU A 266 -18.95 -4.17 13.22
C LEU A 266 -18.37 -4.75 14.51
N SER A 267 -17.08 -5.07 14.52
CA SER A 267 -16.37 -5.55 15.71
C SER A 267 -16.35 -4.46 16.79
N TYR A 268 -15.98 -3.22 16.46
CA TYR A 268 -16.06 -2.10 17.39
C TYR A 268 -17.46 -1.88 17.98
N GLY A 269 -18.51 -2.07 17.17
CA GLY A 269 -19.90 -1.99 17.64
C GLY A 269 -20.20 -3.02 18.72
N LYS A 270 -19.77 -4.28 18.51
CA LYS A 270 -19.89 -5.35 19.51
C LYS A 270 -19.15 -5.06 20.80
N ASP A 271 -18.01 -4.37 20.71
CA ASP A 271 -17.24 -3.95 21.88
C ASP A 271 -17.79 -2.69 22.58
N GLY A 272 -18.92 -2.14 22.12
CA GLY A 272 -19.52 -0.94 22.71
C GLY A 272 -18.75 0.35 22.40
N VAL A 273 -17.97 0.39 21.32
CA VAL A 273 -17.16 1.55 20.96
C VAL A 273 -17.75 2.26 19.73
N PRO A 274 -18.19 3.52 19.83
CA PRO A 274 -18.60 4.31 18.67
C PRO A 274 -17.38 4.66 17.80
N VAL A 275 -17.41 4.27 16.53
CA VAL A 275 -16.30 4.46 15.59
C VAL A 275 -16.80 4.91 14.22
N THR A 276 -16.10 5.87 13.63
CA THR A 276 -16.18 6.23 12.21
C THR A 276 -14.87 5.88 11.51
N ALA A 277 -14.96 5.23 10.35
CA ALA A 277 -13.86 4.95 9.46
C ALA A 277 -13.88 5.90 8.26
N VAL A 278 -12.71 6.43 7.91
CA VAL A 278 -12.45 7.22 6.71
C VAL A 278 -11.46 6.46 5.85
N GLN A 279 -11.84 6.14 4.62
CA GLN A 279 -10.94 5.55 3.63
C GLN A 279 -10.85 6.45 2.41
N PHE A 280 -9.69 6.54 1.78
CA PHE A 280 -9.49 7.39 0.61
C PHE A 280 -8.48 6.79 -0.36
N ASN A 281 -8.52 7.27 -1.60
CA ASN A 281 -7.54 6.96 -2.63
C ASN A 281 -6.55 8.12 -2.79
N TYR A 282 -5.25 7.80 -2.90
CA TYR A 282 -4.22 8.79 -3.21
C TYR A 282 -4.39 9.37 -4.62
N PRO A 283 -3.75 10.52 -4.94
CA PRO A 283 -3.82 11.12 -6.26
C PRO A 283 -3.44 10.14 -7.37
N GLY A 284 -4.24 10.09 -8.43
CA GLY A 284 -4.03 9.20 -9.57
C GLY A 284 -4.44 7.74 -9.34
N ILE A 285 -5.05 7.40 -8.20
CA ILE A 285 -5.69 6.09 -7.99
C ILE A 285 -7.19 6.21 -8.28
N LEU A 286 -7.67 5.46 -9.26
CA LEU A 286 -9.10 5.34 -9.59
C LEU A 286 -9.76 6.73 -9.72
N ASN A 287 -10.79 7.04 -8.92
CA ASN A 287 -11.54 8.29 -9.05
C ASN A 287 -10.86 9.49 -8.36
N SER A 288 -9.71 9.31 -7.69
CA SER A 288 -8.93 10.43 -7.15
C SER A 288 -8.18 11.17 -8.25
N GLU A 289 -8.32 12.49 -8.27
CA GLU A 289 -7.70 13.36 -9.26
C GLU A 289 -6.19 13.56 -9.00
N GLY A 290 -5.52 14.20 -9.95
CA GLY A 290 -4.07 14.46 -9.86
C GLY A 290 -3.18 13.28 -10.22
N GLN A 291 -1.91 13.36 -9.82
CA GLN A 291 -0.90 12.31 -10.00
C GLN A 291 0.24 12.52 -8.99
N VAL A 292 0.69 11.42 -8.38
CA VAL A 292 1.83 11.44 -7.45
C VAL A 292 3.14 11.50 -8.23
N GLU A 293 3.97 12.49 -7.91
CA GLU A 293 5.32 12.65 -8.47
C GLU A 293 6.40 12.46 -7.39
N ILE A 294 6.09 12.84 -6.15
CA ILE A 294 7.00 12.81 -5.01
C ILE A 294 6.30 12.25 -3.77
N ALA A 295 7.06 11.73 -2.80
CA ALA A 295 6.49 11.15 -1.59
C ALA A 295 5.67 12.17 -0.76
N GLN A 296 6.04 13.45 -0.80
CA GLN A 296 5.30 14.51 -0.12
C GLN A 296 3.87 14.68 -0.64
N ASP A 297 3.59 14.34 -1.90
CA ASP A 297 2.22 14.39 -2.45
C ASP A 297 1.30 13.44 -1.66
N LEU A 298 1.80 12.23 -1.35
CA LEU A 298 1.07 11.22 -0.56
C LEU A 298 0.84 11.70 0.88
N VAL A 299 1.85 12.33 1.49
CA VAL A 299 1.75 12.91 2.83
C VAL A 299 0.73 14.05 2.85
N ASN A 300 0.75 14.93 1.85
CA ASN A 300 -0.19 16.03 1.72
C ASN A 300 -1.64 15.53 1.56
N SER A 301 -1.86 14.43 0.85
CA SER A 301 -3.18 13.79 0.80
C SER A 301 -3.65 13.36 2.18
N GLY A 302 -2.78 12.73 2.97
CA GLY A 302 -3.08 12.38 4.35
C GLY A 302 -3.36 13.58 5.26
N ILE A 303 -2.58 14.65 5.11
CA ILE A 303 -2.79 15.91 5.84
C ILE A 303 -4.16 16.49 5.49
N ALA A 304 -4.54 16.51 4.21
CA ALA A 304 -5.85 17.02 3.77
C ALA A 304 -7.02 16.25 4.38
N GLN A 305 -6.90 14.91 4.49
CA GLN A 305 -7.91 14.08 5.15
C GLN A 305 -8.07 14.45 6.63
N VAL A 306 -6.96 14.54 7.38
CA VAL A 306 -7.00 14.93 8.80
C VAL A 306 -7.49 16.36 8.96
N GLN A 307 -7.03 17.30 8.13
CA GLN A 307 -7.47 18.68 8.18
C GLN A 307 -8.98 18.80 7.92
N SER A 308 -9.52 18.06 6.95
CA SER A 308 -10.97 18.03 6.70
C SER A 308 -11.77 17.58 7.92
N LEU A 309 -11.26 16.63 8.71
CA LEU A 309 -11.89 16.18 9.95
C LEU A 309 -11.80 17.24 11.07
N LEU A 310 -10.65 17.91 11.18
CA LEU A 310 -10.47 19.03 12.11
C LEU A 310 -11.41 20.19 11.78
N ASP A 311 -11.57 20.51 10.49
CA ASP A 311 -12.48 21.56 10.00
C ASP A 311 -13.96 21.21 10.26
N GLN A 312 -14.29 19.92 10.32
CA GLN A 312 -15.61 19.42 10.75
C GLN A 312 -15.81 19.48 12.28
N GLY A 313 -14.80 19.90 13.03
CA GLY A 313 -14.83 20.03 14.48
C GLY A 313 -14.57 18.73 15.24
N ILE A 314 -13.98 17.71 14.60
CA ILE A 314 -13.56 16.49 15.28
C ILE A 314 -12.29 16.79 16.09
N PRO A 315 -12.26 16.54 17.42
CA PRO A 315 -11.07 16.78 18.23
C PRO A 315 -9.88 15.97 17.73
N HIS A 316 -8.70 16.59 17.67
CA HIS A 316 -7.48 15.92 17.21
C HIS A 316 -7.17 14.65 18.01
N SER A 317 -7.49 14.62 19.32
CA SER A 317 -7.32 13.46 20.21
C SER A 317 -8.24 12.28 19.91
N LYS A 318 -9.26 12.49 19.07
CA LYS A 318 -10.21 11.47 18.60
C LYS A 318 -9.90 10.96 17.20
N ILE A 319 -8.91 11.55 16.52
CA ILE A 319 -8.46 11.10 15.20
C ILE A 319 -7.30 10.13 15.37
N VAL A 320 -7.45 8.91 14.85
CA VAL A 320 -6.40 7.88 14.84
C VAL A 320 -6.05 7.53 13.40
N LEU A 321 -4.76 7.31 13.14
CA LEU A 321 -4.29 6.94 11.81
C LEU A 321 -3.92 5.45 11.78
N HIS A 322 -4.44 4.73 10.79
CA HIS A 322 -4.10 3.33 10.53
C HIS A 322 -3.49 3.19 9.15
N GLY A 323 -2.25 2.73 9.05
CA GLY A 323 -1.60 2.57 7.75
C GLY A 323 -0.91 1.24 7.58
N VAL A 324 -0.99 0.67 6.38
CA VAL A 324 -0.35 -0.59 6.01
C VAL A 324 0.77 -0.34 5.00
N SER A 325 1.93 -0.98 5.18
CA SER A 325 3.05 -0.85 4.23
C SER A 325 3.47 0.62 4.04
N LEU A 326 3.58 1.09 2.80
CA LEU A 326 3.78 2.50 2.47
C LEU A 326 2.76 3.41 3.16
N GLY A 327 1.50 3.01 3.24
CA GLY A 327 0.46 3.74 3.97
C GLY A 327 0.80 3.94 5.46
N GLY A 328 1.46 2.96 6.09
CA GLY A 328 1.98 3.09 7.46
C GLY A 328 3.11 4.11 7.56
N SER A 329 3.96 4.21 6.53
CA SER A 329 4.94 5.28 6.42
C SER A 329 4.28 6.65 6.27
N ILE A 330 3.33 6.79 5.35
CA ILE A 330 2.61 8.04 5.12
C ILE A 330 1.87 8.49 6.38
N ALA A 331 1.12 7.59 7.03
CA ALA A 331 0.43 7.86 8.29
C ALA A 331 1.41 8.34 9.39
N SER A 332 2.61 7.77 9.45
CA SER A 332 3.65 8.20 10.41
C SER A 332 4.11 9.64 10.16
N HIS A 333 4.30 10.02 8.90
CA HIS A 333 4.65 11.39 8.53
C HIS A 333 3.51 12.38 8.78
N VAL A 334 2.26 11.99 8.52
CA VAL A 334 1.07 12.81 8.81
C VAL A 334 0.93 13.03 10.31
N ALA A 335 1.02 11.98 11.13
CA ALA A 335 0.97 12.12 12.59
C ALA A 335 2.10 13.01 13.11
N ALA A 336 3.32 12.84 12.59
CA ALA A 336 4.47 13.67 12.97
C ALA A 336 4.28 15.14 12.58
N HIS A 337 3.65 15.43 11.44
CA HIS A 337 3.30 16.79 11.02
C HIS A 337 2.40 17.47 12.04
N PHE A 338 1.26 16.87 12.40
CA PHE A 338 0.34 17.46 13.39
C PHE A 338 0.96 17.54 14.80
N HIS A 339 1.79 16.56 15.19
CA HIS A 339 2.52 16.65 16.47
C HIS A 339 3.51 17.82 16.54
N GLN A 340 3.98 18.35 15.41
CA GLN A 340 4.85 19.53 15.38
C GLN A 340 4.07 20.84 15.45
N LEU A 341 2.77 20.83 15.15
CA LEU A 341 1.93 22.01 15.23
C LEU A 341 1.55 22.32 16.68
N PRO A 342 1.48 23.61 17.07
CA PRO A 342 0.87 24.01 18.32
C PRO A 342 -0.63 23.69 18.29
N LYS A 343 -1.23 23.36 19.44
CA LYS A 343 -2.69 23.29 19.51
C LYS A 343 -3.29 24.68 19.28
N VAL A 344 -4.49 24.70 18.70
CA VAL A 344 -5.24 25.95 18.42
C VAL A 344 -5.69 26.63 19.71
N ASP A 345 -6.09 25.85 20.71
CA ASP A 345 -6.57 26.30 22.02
C ASP A 345 -5.45 26.56 23.04
N ASP A 346 -4.37 25.77 22.99
CA ASP A 346 -3.17 25.97 23.81
C ASP A 346 -1.89 25.88 22.98
N PRO A 347 -1.34 27.02 22.51
CA PRO A 347 -0.13 27.04 21.69
C PRO A 347 1.13 26.49 22.38
N LYS A 348 1.12 26.31 23.71
CA LYS A 348 2.24 25.69 24.44
C LYS A 348 2.22 24.16 24.32
N GLN A 349 1.08 23.60 23.94
CA GLN A 349 0.91 22.17 23.73
C GLN A 349 1.00 21.82 22.24
N LYS A 350 1.39 20.59 21.97
CA LYS A 350 1.45 20.03 20.63
C LYS A 350 0.10 19.43 20.23
N GLN A 351 -0.28 19.59 18.96
CA GLN A 351 -1.50 19.02 18.38
C GLN A 351 -1.33 17.53 18.05
N THR A 352 -1.06 16.73 19.09
CA THR A 352 -0.86 15.28 18.95
C THR A 352 -2.19 14.59 18.67
N LEU A 353 -2.27 13.84 17.57
CA LEU A 353 -3.45 13.05 17.23
C LEU A 353 -3.72 11.95 18.27
N GLY A 354 -4.93 11.38 18.24
CA GLY A 354 -5.37 10.33 19.17
C GLY A 354 -4.48 9.08 19.17
N GLY A 355 -3.86 8.76 18.03
CA GLY A 355 -2.92 7.65 17.92
C GLY A 355 -2.52 7.31 16.49
N LEU A 356 -1.54 6.43 16.37
CA LEU A 356 -1.03 5.90 15.10
C LEU A 356 -0.78 4.40 15.23
N TYR A 357 -1.33 3.61 14.31
CA TYR A 357 -0.97 2.22 14.11
C TYR A 357 -0.35 2.00 12.73
N ALA A 358 0.94 1.62 12.71
CA ALA A 358 1.69 1.36 11.48
C ALA A 358 1.90 -0.15 11.29
N SER A 359 1.17 -0.75 10.37
CA SER A 359 1.22 -2.19 10.08
C SER A 359 2.19 -2.48 8.93
N ARG A 360 3.13 -3.41 9.13
CA ARG A 360 3.99 -3.96 8.07
C ARG A 360 4.74 -2.89 7.26
N THR A 361 5.08 -1.79 7.92
CA THR A 361 5.80 -0.68 7.31
C THR A 361 7.31 -0.83 7.46
N PHE A 362 8.05 -0.09 6.65
CA PHE A 362 9.51 -0.07 6.60
C PHE A 362 10.10 1.04 7.50
N ALA A 363 11.38 0.93 7.85
CA ALA A 363 12.07 1.99 8.59
C ALA A 363 12.38 3.22 7.73
N SER A 364 12.81 3.02 6.48
CA SER A 364 12.92 4.08 5.49
C SER A 364 12.96 3.52 4.06
N THR A 365 12.61 4.36 3.09
CA THR A 365 12.72 4.00 1.66
C THR A 365 14.14 3.61 1.23
N ALA A 366 15.16 4.24 1.82
CA ALA A 366 16.55 3.87 1.56
C ALA A 366 16.89 2.46 2.08
N GLN A 367 16.33 2.03 3.21
CA GLN A 367 16.51 0.66 3.69
C GLN A 367 15.78 -0.35 2.79
N VAL A 368 14.58 -0.02 2.31
CA VAL A 368 13.88 -0.86 1.32
C VAL A 368 14.71 -1.01 0.05
N GLY A 369 15.24 0.10 -0.49
CA GLY A 369 16.12 0.07 -1.65
C GLY A 369 17.39 -0.74 -1.41
N ARG A 370 17.98 -0.64 -0.22
CA ARG A 370 19.12 -1.48 0.18
C ARG A 370 18.76 -2.96 0.20
N ASP A 371 17.60 -3.32 0.73
CA ASP A 371 17.18 -4.71 0.84
C ASP A 371 16.89 -5.32 -0.55
N TYR A 372 16.26 -4.56 -1.46
CA TYR A 372 16.16 -4.95 -2.89
C TYR A 372 17.54 -5.15 -3.53
N PHE A 373 18.47 -4.22 -3.29
CA PHE A 373 19.83 -4.32 -3.84
C PHE A 373 20.60 -5.52 -3.26
N ASN A 374 20.47 -5.77 -1.96
CA ASN A 374 21.04 -6.93 -1.29
C ASN A 374 20.45 -8.25 -1.82
N ARG A 375 19.16 -8.25 -2.17
CA ARG A 375 18.48 -9.42 -2.75
C ARG A 375 18.96 -9.69 -4.18
N ALA A 376 19.04 -8.66 -5.02
CA ALA A 376 19.57 -8.75 -6.38
C ALA A 376 21.03 -9.26 -6.43
N LEU A 377 21.85 -8.94 -5.42
CA LEU A 377 23.23 -9.45 -5.30
C LEU A 377 23.33 -10.84 -4.62
N GLY A 378 22.20 -11.45 -4.26
CA GLY A 378 22.10 -12.67 -3.47
C GLY A 378 22.33 -12.45 -1.97
N ASN A 379 21.69 -13.21 -1.08
CA ASN A 379 21.78 -13.00 0.38
C ASN A 379 23.05 -13.60 1.01
N ASN A 380 24.23 -13.08 0.67
CA ASN A 380 25.51 -13.48 1.25
C ASN A 380 26.18 -12.34 2.04
N ILE A 381 27.33 -12.59 2.67
CA ILE A 381 28.02 -11.55 3.45
C ILE A 381 28.57 -10.42 2.58
N PHE A 382 29.00 -10.75 1.36
CA PHE A 382 29.58 -9.80 0.43
C PHE A 382 28.53 -8.81 -0.09
N SER A 383 27.35 -9.28 -0.49
CA SER A 383 26.23 -8.43 -0.86
C SER A 383 25.75 -7.54 0.29
N ARG A 384 25.81 -8.01 1.55
CA ARG A 384 25.53 -7.17 2.72
C ARG A 384 26.54 -6.04 2.87
N ILE A 385 27.82 -6.31 2.62
CA ILE A 385 28.86 -5.28 2.64
C ILE A 385 28.62 -4.29 1.51
N ILE A 386 28.47 -4.75 0.26
CA ILE A 386 28.22 -3.88 -0.90
C ILE A 386 26.95 -3.06 -0.69
N SER A 387 25.82 -3.67 -0.33
CA SER A 387 24.56 -2.95 -0.10
C SER A 387 24.68 -1.90 1.01
N THR A 388 25.52 -2.15 2.03
CA THR A 388 25.83 -1.13 3.06
C THR A 388 26.63 0.02 2.47
N LEU A 389 27.65 -0.26 1.66
CA LEU A 389 28.46 0.75 0.98
C LEU A 389 27.64 1.54 -0.04
N CYS A 390 26.61 0.93 -0.63
CA CYS A 390 25.68 1.57 -1.56
C CYS A 390 24.62 2.42 -0.85
N LEU A 391 24.38 2.25 0.45
CA LEU A 391 23.32 2.95 1.17
C LEU A 391 23.39 4.49 1.07
N PRO A 392 24.56 5.16 1.16
CA PRO A 392 24.66 6.60 0.93
C PRO A 392 24.18 7.01 -0.47
N PHE A 393 24.47 6.21 -1.50
CA PHE A 393 24.04 6.47 -2.87
C PHE A 393 22.54 6.22 -3.06
N ILE A 394 22.01 5.15 -2.46
CA ILE A 394 20.56 4.87 -2.44
C ILE A 394 19.84 6.03 -1.76
N LYS A 395 20.32 6.46 -0.58
CA LYS A 395 19.77 7.58 0.17
C LYS A 395 19.87 8.89 -0.61
N MET A 396 20.99 9.16 -1.27
CA MET A 396 21.14 10.32 -2.14
C MET A 396 20.16 10.26 -3.31
N GLY A 397 19.95 9.08 -3.89
CA GLY A 397 18.99 8.82 -4.97
C GLY A 397 17.56 9.09 -4.55
N THR A 398 17.09 8.47 -3.44
CA THR A 398 15.75 8.70 -2.89
C THR A 398 15.55 10.15 -2.46
N TRP A 399 16.55 10.76 -1.84
CA TRP A 399 16.50 12.16 -1.43
C TRP A 399 16.40 13.09 -2.65
N GLY A 400 17.23 12.88 -3.66
CA GLY A 400 17.25 13.65 -4.90
C GLY A 400 15.95 13.51 -5.70
N SER A 401 15.38 12.31 -5.73
CA SER A 401 14.08 12.06 -6.37
C SER A 401 12.88 12.52 -5.54
N ASN A 402 13.08 13.06 -4.33
CA ASN A 402 12.02 13.40 -3.38
C ASN A 402 11.13 12.21 -3.00
N TRP A 403 11.70 11.01 -2.99
CA TRP A 403 11.06 9.78 -2.52
C TRP A 403 11.64 9.28 -1.19
N ASP A 404 12.50 10.07 -0.53
CA ASP A 404 13.05 9.75 0.77
C ASP A 404 11.99 9.91 1.87
N LEU A 405 11.45 8.78 2.33
CA LEU A 405 10.65 8.68 3.55
C LEU A 405 11.49 8.06 4.66
N ASP A 406 11.69 8.82 5.74
CA ASP A 406 12.34 8.39 6.99
C ASP A 406 11.26 8.10 8.04
N THR A 407 10.62 6.94 7.84
CA THR A 407 9.48 6.49 8.65
C THR A 407 9.87 6.30 10.11
N GLY A 408 11.06 5.76 10.38
CA GLY A 408 11.62 5.60 11.72
C GLY A 408 11.65 6.94 12.44
N LYS A 409 12.29 7.95 11.85
CA LYS A 409 12.34 9.29 12.44
C LYS A 409 10.95 9.88 12.70
N ALA A 410 10.04 9.80 11.72
CA ALA A 410 8.68 10.32 11.85
C ALA A 410 7.90 9.61 12.96
N PHE A 411 7.84 8.27 12.92
CA PHE A 411 7.14 7.44 13.89
C PHE A 411 7.71 7.63 15.30
N PHE A 412 9.04 7.60 15.44
CA PHE A 412 9.72 7.68 16.73
C PHE A 412 9.78 9.10 17.31
N SER A 413 9.30 10.12 16.59
CA SER A 413 9.09 11.48 17.11
C SER A 413 7.83 11.64 17.97
N LEU A 414 6.86 10.71 17.84
CA LEU A 414 5.59 10.76 18.55
C LEU A 414 5.69 10.25 19.99
N PRO A 415 4.79 10.63 20.91
CA PRO A 415 4.74 10.01 22.24
C PRO A 415 4.58 8.48 22.18
N LYS A 416 5.20 7.75 23.12
CA LYS A 416 5.20 6.27 23.13
C LYS A 416 3.80 5.67 23.28
N ASP A 417 2.91 6.36 23.99
CA ASP A 417 1.51 6.00 24.22
C ASP A 417 0.58 6.40 23.07
N LYS A 418 1.09 7.09 22.03
CA LYS A 418 0.33 7.52 20.85
C LYS A 418 0.77 6.81 19.57
N ARG A 419 1.63 5.80 19.69
CA ARG A 419 2.17 5.07 18.54
C ARG A 419 2.24 3.57 18.82
N ASN A 420 1.78 2.76 17.87
CA ASN A 420 2.01 1.32 17.86
C ASN A 420 2.30 0.83 16.43
N TYR A 421 2.91 -0.34 16.31
CA TYR A 421 3.23 -0.92 15.02
C TYR A 421 3.24 -2.44 15.08
N SER A 422 3.12 -3.06 13.90
CA SER A 422 3.34 -4.49 13.73
C SER A 422 4.28 -4.75 12.56
N VAL A 423 5.09 -5.81 12.67
CA VAL A 423 6.06 -6.26 11.67
C VAL A 423 5.85 -7.74 11.42
N VAL A 424 6.01 -8.20 10.18
CA VAL A 424 6.02 -9.63 9.86
C VAL A 424 7.46 -10.12 9.99
N ILE A 425 7.70 -10.98 10.98
CA ILE A 425 9.04 -11.54 11.23
C ILE A 425 8.87 -12.97 11.68
N SER A 426 9.09 -13.94 10.78
CA SER A 426 9.11 -15.36 11.11
C SER A 426 10.25 -15.73 12.08
N PRO A 427 10.10 -16.80 12.88
CA PRO A 427 11.13 -17.20 13.84
C PRO A 427 12.45 -17.48 13.12
N LYS A 428 13.59 -17.14 13.74
CA LYS A 428 14.91 -17.34 13.13
C LYS A 428 15.15 -18.80 12.77
N SER A 429 14.71 -19.74 13.62
CA SER A 429 14.79 -21.18 13.36
C SER A 429 14.03 -21.58 12.10
N HIS A 430 12.80 -21.11 11.91
CA HIS A 430 12.00 -21.40 10.72
C HIS A 430 12.61 -20.80 9.45
N ARG A 431 13.08 -19.56 9.51
CA ARG A 431 13.78 -18.94 8.37
C ARG A 431 15.05 -19.69 8.01
N ASN A 432 15.80 -20.17 9.00
CA ASN A 432 17.00 -20.96 8.76
C ASN A 432 16.65 -22.33 8.15
N ALA A 433 15.71 -23.07 8.73
CA ALA A 433 15.30 -24.38 8.22
C ALA A 433 14.75 -24.30 6.79
N TYR A 434 13.93 -23.28 6.51
CA TYR A 434 13.43 -23.03 5.16
C TYR A 434 14.57 -22.70 4.19
N ARG A 435 15.52 -21.84 4.60
CA ARG A 435 16.71 -21.55 3.78
C ARG A 435 17.57 -22.80 3.55
N GLU A 436 17.78 -23.64 4.53
CA GLU A 436 18.53 -24.89 4.39
C GLU A 436 17.85 -25.84 3.40
N GLN A 437 16.52 -25.95 3.42
CA GLN A 437 15.75 -26.77 2.47
C GLN A 437 15.80 -26.25 1.02
N HIS A 438 16.01 -24.95 0.83
CA HIS A 438 15.96 -24.30 -0.48
C HIS A 438 17.33 -23.77 -0.93
N GLN A 439 18.39 -23.96 -0.14
CA GLN A 439 19.74 -23.60 -0.52
C GLN A 439 20.25 -24.58 -1.56
N GLY A 440 20.37 -24.13 -2.81
CA GLY A 440 21.20 -24.80 -3.81
C GLY A 440 22.65 -24.89 -3.33
N SER A 441 23.44 -25.80 -3.92
CA SER A 441 24.88 -25.87 -3.62
C SER A 441 25.56 -24.51 -3.84
N TRP A 442 26.69 -24.26 -3.17
CA TRP A 442 27.44 -23.01 -3.36
C TRP A 442 27.76 -22.73 -4.84
N PHE A 443 28.06 -23.78 -5.61
CA PHE A 443 28.27 -23.68 -7.05
C PHE A 443 26.97 -23.32 -7.78
N GLN A 444 25.84 -23.92 -7.40
CA GLN A 444 24.52 -23.56 -7.90
C GLN A 444 24.23 -22.07 -7.66
N GLN A 445 24.51 -21.56 -6.46
CA GLN A 445 24.27 -20.15 -6.12
C GLN A 445 25.12 -19.18 -6.96
N ILE A 446 26.37 -19.54 -7.28
CA ILE A 446 27.22 -18.75 -8.17
C ILE A 446 26.72 -18.81 -9.61
N VAL A 447 26.39 -20.00 -10.09
CA VAL A 447 25.83 -20.19 -11.44
C VAL A 447 24.51 -19.44 -11.58
N ASP A 448 23.63 -19.53 -10.59
CA ASP A 448 22.35 -18.85 -10.56
C ASP A 448 22.52 -17.33 -10.49
N PHE A 449 23.51 -16.82 -9.74
CA PHE A 449 23.87 -15.41 -9.78
C PHE A 449 24.34 -14.95 -11.17
N ILE A 450 25.24 -15.71 -11.81
CA ILE A 450 25.75 -15.39 -13.16
C ILE A 450 24.63 -15.48 -14.20
N LEU A 451 23.75 -16.46 -14.08
CA LEU A 451 22.65 -16.73 -15.02
C LEU A 451 21.36 -15.95 -14.69
N GLY A 452 21.35 -15.15 -13.63
CA GLY A 452 20.16 -14.41 -13.18
C GLY A 452 18.98 -15.30 -12.76
N ARG A 453 19.25 -16.53 -12.26
CA ARG A 453 18.21 -17.46 -11.80
C ARG A 453 17.84 -17.18 -10.34
N GLU A 454 16.55 -17.00 -10.08
CA GLU A 454 16.01 -16.80 -8.73
C GLU A 454 16.00 -18.13 -7.95
N ASN A 455 16.93 -18.31 -7.00
CA ASN A 455 16.90 -19.48 -6.11
C ASN A 455 17.03 -19.16 -4.62
N ASN A 456 16.91 -17.88 -4.22
CA ASN A 456 16.87 -17.56 -2.79
C ASN A 456 15.49 -17.04 -2.39
N PRO A 457 14.62 -17.90 -1.86
CA PRO A 457 13.32 -17.51 -1.36
C PRO A 457 13.51 -16.78 0.00
N VAL A 458 13.98 -15.54 -0.06
CA VAL A 458 14.30 -14.70 1.12
C VAL A 458 13.15 -13.73 1.37
N ASP A 459 12.85 -13.58 2.67
CA ASP A 459 12.07 -12.52 3.33
C ASP A 459 11.79 -11.31 2.42
N ASP A 460 10.51 -10.94 2.30
CA ASP A 460 10.08 -9.74 1.58
C ASP A 460 10.99 -8.54 1.90
N ALA A 461 11.55 -7.90 0.86
CA ALA A 461 12.51 -6.81 1.01
C ALA A 461 11.94 -5.61 1.78
N VAL A 462 10.61 -5.42 1.75
CA VAL A 462 9.91 -4.38 2.52
C VAL A 462 9.83 -4.75 4.01
N LEU A 463 9.79 -6.06 4.32
CA LEU A 463 9.69 -6.59 5.68
C LEU A 463 11.05 -6.88 6.33
N GLY A 464 12.12 -7.03 5.54
CA GLY A 464 13.47 -7.34 6.01
C GLY A 464 14.03 -6.33 7.00
N ARG A 465 13.69 -5.04 6.84
CA ARG A 465 14.03 -3.93 7.74
C ARG A 465 12.82 -3.04 8.02
N GLY A 466 11.86 -3.61 8.74
CA GLY A 466 10.68 -2.88 9.21
C GLY A 466 11.03 -1.76 10.20
N LEU A 467 10.01 -1.06 10.71
CA LEU A 467 10.17 -0.11 11.84
C LEU A 467 10.90 -0.71 13.06
N HIS A 468 10.88 -2.03 13.18
CA HIS A 468 11.59 -2.75 14.23
C HIS A 468 13.12 -2.60 14.17
N ASP A 469 13.67 -2.39 12.97
CA ASP A 469 15.10 -2.31 12.70
C ASP A 469 15.61 -0.87 12.56
N SER A 470 14.77 0.11 12.93
CA SER A 470 15.19 1.52 12.93
C SER A 470 16.26 1.78 14.00
N TRP A 471 17.09 2.79 13.76
CA TRP A 471 18.11 3.22 14.73
C TRP A 471 17.46 3.70 16.03
N GLU A 472 16.37 4.46 15.94
CA GLU A 472 15.62 4.96 17.09
C GLU A 472 15.10 3.80 17.94
N ARG A 473 14.60 2.72 17.31
CA ARG A 473 14.17 1.52 18.04
C ARG A 473 15.34 0.82 18.72
N SER A 474 16.47 0.72 18.03
CA SER A 474 17.70 0.12 18.57
C SER A 474 18.21 0.90 19.78
N PHE A 475 18.14 2.23 19.73
CA PHE A 475 18.49 3.11 20.84
C PHE A 475 17.47 3.02 21.99
N ASP A 476 16.16 3.03 21.70
CA ASP A 476 15.09 2.81 22.69
C ASP A 476 15.28 1.47 23.43
N LYS A 477 15.68 0.42 22.70
CA LYS A 477 16.00 -0.90 23.27
C LYS A 477 17.20 -0.81 24.21
N PHE A 478 18.27 -0.17 23.77
CA PHE A 478 19.45 0.05 24.59
C PHE A 478 19.08 0.77 25.89
N LEU A 479 18.34 1.86 25.83
CA LEU A 479 17.88 2.59 27.02
C LEU A 479 17.02 1.73 27.96
N ALA A 480 16.08 0.93 27.42
CA ALA A 480 15.24 0.05 28.22
C ALA A 480 16.03 -1.07 28.93
N GLN A 481 17.02 -1.67 28.24
CA GLN A 481 17.87 -2.72 28.80
C GLN A 481 18.78 -2.21 29.91
N TRP A 482 19.14 -0.94 29.86
CA TRP A 482 19.95 -0.27 30.88
C TRP A 482 19.11 0.38 31.99
N GLY A 483 17.80 0.15 32.00
CA GLY A 483 16.92 0.60 33.09
C GLY A 483 16.54 2.08 33.07
N PHE A 484 16.85 2.83 32.01
CA PHE A 484 16.51 4.26 31.91
C PHE A 484 15.01 4.55 31.94
N TYR A 485 14.16 3.54 31.64
CA TYR A 485 12.70 3.63 31.71
C TYR A 485 12.10 2.92 32.94
N GLY A 486 12.93 2.51 33.89
CA GLY A 486 12.52 1.77 35.09
C GLY A 486 12.31 0.28 34.87
N GLU A 487 12.18 -0.45 35.98
CA GLU A 487 12.15 -1.92 36.01
C GLU A 487 10.91 -2.50 35.32
N LYS A 488 9.75 -1.82 35.42
CA LYS A 488 8.50 -2.24 34.76
C LYS A 488 8.66 -2.25 33.24
N ALA A 489 9.27 -1.22 32.67
CA ALA A 489 9.52 -1.15 31.23
C ALA A 489 10.50 -2.23 30.77
N MET A 490 11.55 -2.48 31.56
CA MET A 490 12.52 -3.55 31.29
C MET A 490 11.85 -4.93 31.28
N LYS A 491 11.00 -5.23 32.28
CA LYS A 491 10.26 -6.50 32.38
C LYS A 491 9.25 -6.67 31.23
N ASN A 492 8.54 -5.61 30.86
CA ASN A 492 7.51 -5.65 29.83
C ASN A 492 8.06 -5.63 28.40
N TYR A 493 9.29 -5.16 28.19
CA TYR A 493 9.87 -4.98 26.86
C TYR A 493 9.81 -6.24 25.98
N SER A 494 10.12 -7.40 26.55
CA SER A 494 10.10 -8.67 25.81
C SER A 494 8.69 -9.04 25.33
N ALA A 495 7.70 -8.86 26.20
CA ALA A 495 6.30 -9.10 25.88
C ALA A 495 5.81 -8.14 24.80
N GLU A 496 6.00 -6.83 24.98
CA GLU A 496 5.67 -5.80 23.98
C GLU A 496 6.32 -6.09 22.63
N ASN A 497 7.59 -6.49 22.64
CA ASN A 497 8.31 -6.86 21.43
C ASN A 497 7.71 -8.07 20.72
N SER A 498 7.18 -9.03 21.48
CA SER A 498 6.49 -10.20 20.92
C SER A 498 5.14 -9.82 20.32
N TYR A 499 4.36 -8.95 20.98
CA TYR A 499 3.05 -8.51 20.48
C TYR A 499 3.14 -7.79 19.12
N ARG A 500 4.25 -7.12 18.84
CA ARG A 500 4.47 -6.42 17.56
C ARG A 500 4.83 -7.34 16.40
N LYS A 501 5.11 -8.63 16.66
CA LYS A 501 5.56 -9.56 15.62
C LYS A 501 4.40 -10.42 15.14
N MET A 502 4.13 -10.33 13.86
CA MET A 502 3.24 -11.22 13.12
C MET A 502 4.06 -12.31 12.43
N MET A 503 3.43 -13.44 12.18
CA MET A 503 3.99 -14.59 11.48
C MET A 503 3.07 -15.01 10.36
N VAL A 504 3.66 -15.50 9.28
CA VAL A 504 2.91 -16.13 8.20
C VAL A 504 2.63 -17.58 8.58
N VAL A 505 1.36 -18.00 8.47
CA VAL A 505 0.91 -19.35 8.80
C VAL A 505 0.17 -19.93 7.60
N ASP A 506 0.51 -21.15 7.22
CA ASP A 506 -0.31 -21.97 6.34
C ASP A 506 -1.35 -22.71 7.18
N PHE A 507 -2.63 -22.33 7.08
CA PHE A 507 -3.77 -22.89 7.80
C PHE A 507 -4.15 -24.30 7.39
N LYS A 508 -3.80 -24.75 6.17
CA LYS A 508 -4.07 -26.12 5.73
C LYS A 508 -3.18 -27.10 6.48
N THR A 509 -1.91 -26.74 6.62
CA THR A 509 -0.90 -27.53 7.34
C THR A 509 -0.81 -27.15 8.82
N LYS A 510 -1.35 -25.98 9.21
CA LYS A 510 -1.15 -25.31 10.50
C LYS A 510 0.33 -25.07 10.84
N GLN A 511 1.18 -24.94 9.82
CA GLN A 511 2.61 -24.70 9.97
C GLN A 511 2.98 -23.26 9.65
N PHE A 512 4.12 -22.81 10.17
CA PHE A 512 4.67 -21.52 9.75
C PHE A 512 5.08 -21.60 8.28
N ALA A 513 4.62 -20.61 7.52
CA ALA A 513 5.11 -20.36 6.18
C ALA A 513 6.27 -19.35 6.27
N PRO A 514 7.21 -19.38 5.30
CA PRO A 514 8.23 -18.34 5.18
C PRO A 514 7.59 -16.95 5.04
N ASP A 515 8.34 -15.90 5.36
CA ASP A 515 7.91 -14.49 5.20
C ASP A 515 7.73 -14.09 3.71
N LEU A 516 7.91 -15.03 2.77
CA LEU A 516 7.71 -14.83 1.34
C LEU A 516 6.28 -14.40 1.06
N ASP A 517 6.15 -13.21 0.50
CA ASP A 517 4.88 -12.58 0.19
C ASP A 517 3.94 -12.43 1.39
N GLY A 518 4.43 -12.51 2.63
CA GLY A 518 3.64 -12.22 3.84
C GLY A 518 3.09 -10.79 3.85
N HIS A 519 3.69 -9.91 3.04
CA HIS A 519 3.21 -8.56 2.76
C HIS A 519 2.13 -8.52 1.67
N ALA A 520 2.27 -9.31 0.60
CA ALA A 520 1.50 -9.20 -0.64
C ALA A 520 0.35 -10.22 -0.79
N VAL A 521 0.46 -11.40 -0.17
CA VAL A 521 -0.42 -12.57 -0.37
C VAL A 521 -1.18 -12.97 0.89
N ALA A 522 -0.66 -12.62 2.07
CA ALA A 522 -1.30 -12.97 3.33
C ALA A 522 -2.47 -12.02 3.61
N ASP A 523 -3.68 -12.55 3.37
CA ASP A 523 -4.91 -11.92 3.81
C ASP A 523 -4.99 -12.03 5.34
N TYR A 524 -5.61 -11.03 5.94
CA TYR A 524 -5.94 -11.03 7.34
C TYR A 524 -6.98 -12.12 7.67
N CYS A 525 -6.81 -12.84 8.78
CA CYS A 525 -7.67 -13.96 9.13
C CYS A 525 -8.24 -13.81 10.53
N TYR A 526 -9.45 -14.33 10.73
CA TYR A 526 -10.11 -14.37 12.04
C TYR A 526 -10.23 -15.79 12.56
N LYS A 527 -10.21 -15.92 13.88
CA LYS A 527 -10.51 -17.19 14.54
C LYS A 527 -12.01 -17.26 14.82
N LYS A 528 -12.62 -18.41 14.53
CA LYS A 528 -14.01 -18.75 14.87
C LYS A 528 -14.01 -20.15 15.48
N GLY A 529 -14.12 -20.24 16.80
CA GLY A 529 -13.86 -21.48 17.54
C GLY A 529 -12.39 -21.92 17.44
N ASP A 530 -12.12 -23.19 17.12
CA ASP A 530 -10.76 -23.74 16.95
C ASP A 530 -10.22 -23.64 15.51
N GLN A 531 -10.96 -22.97 14.62
CA GLN A 531 -10.62 -22.85 13.21
C GLN A 531 -10.27 -21.40 12.84
N LEU A 532 -9.28 -21.27 11.95
CA LEU A 532 -8.85 -20.00 11.37
C LEU A 532 -9.49 -19.85 9.99
N PHE A 533 -10.18 -18.73 9.75
CA PHE A 533 -10.91 -18.46 8.53
C PHE A 533 -10.33 -17.22 7.81
N ASN A 534 -10.12 -17.35 6.50
CA ASN A 534 -9.85 -16.23 5.60
C ASN A 534 -11.18 -15.78 4.97
N PRO A 535 -11.67 -14.55 5.23
CA PRO A 535 -12.95 -14.07 4.70
C PRO A 535 -12.95 -13.93 3.17
N THR A 536 -11.80 -13.75 2.54
CA THR A 536 -11.74 -13.39 1.11
C THR A 536 -11.46 -14.57 0.18
N LYS A 537 -10.84 -15.67 0.64
CA LYS A 537 -10.54 -16.85 -0.19
C LYS A 537 -10.45 -18.15 0.62
N ALA A 538 -11.47 -19.01 0.50
CA ALA A 538 -11.45 -20.38 1.05
C ALA A 538 -10.29 -21.26 0.54
N ASN A 539 -9.70 -20.91 -0.61
CA ASN A 539 -8.64 -21.70 -1.26
C ASN A 539 -7.20 -21.22 -1.00
N LYS A 540 -6.98 -20.08 -0.32
CA LYS A 540 -5.62 -19.67 0.08
C LYS A 540 -5.38 -20.09 1.51
N SER A 541 -4.43 -21.01 1.70
CA SER A 541 -4.05 -21.51 3.03
C SER A 541 -3.21 -20.51 3.83
N ILE A 542 -2.71 -19.41 3.25
CA ILE A 542 -1.73 -18.55 3.94
C ILE A 542 -2.39 -17.31 4.56
N GLY A 543 -2.08 -17.00 5.82
CA GLY A 543 -2.47 -15.73 6.48
C GLY A 543 -1.51 -15.29 7.59
N LEU A 544 -1.85 -14.18 8.25
CA LEU A 544 -1.04 -13.57 9.32
C LEU A 544 -1.63 -13.82 10.71
N VAL A 545 -0.76 -14.17 11.66
CA VAL A 545 -1.10 -14.44 13.07
C VAL A 545 -0.12 -13.69 13.98
N HIS A 546 -0.59 -13.10 15.08
CA HIS A 546 0.28 -12.45 16.07
C HIS A 546 1.00 -13.49 16.94
N ARG A 547 2.20 -13.17 17.42
CA ARG A 547 3.01 -14.11 18.22
C ARG A 547 2.51 -14.40 19.64
N ALA A 548 1.44 -13.77 20.09
CA ALA A 548 1.11 -13.74 21.52
C ALA A 548 -0.22 -14.43 21.85
N PRO A 549 -0.36 -15.03 23.06
CA PRO A 549 0.72 -15.28 24.02
C PRO A 549 1.49 -16.56 23.61
N ALA A 550 2.80 -16.42 23.47
CA ALA A 550 3.80 -17.48 23.25
C ALA A 550 3.29 -18.74 22.52
N VAL A 551 3.38 -18.76 21.19
CA VAL A 551 3.39 -20.04 20.47
C VAL A 551 4.54 -20.88 21.03
N THR A 552 4.19 -21.99 21.70
CA THR A 552 5.19 -22.86 22.31
C THR A 552 5.49 -23.96 21.30
N VAL A 553 6.72 -23.97 20.76
CA VAL A 553 7.19 -25.04 19.88
C VAL A 553 7.69 -26.17 20.78
N SER A 554 6.94 -27.27 20.88
CA SER A 554 7.43 -28.48 21.56
C SER A 554 8.18 -29.36 20.56
N LYS A 555 8.96 -30.33 21.06
CA LYS A 555 9.67 -31.31 20.22
C LYS A 555 8.71 -32.18 19.39
N ASP A 556 7.45 -32.28 19.79
CA ASP A 556 6.43 -33.15 19.18
C ASP A 556 5.45 -32.38 18.26
N GLY A 557 5.66 -31.08 18.06
CA GLY A 557 4.81 -30.22 17.25
C GLY A 557 4.66 -28.80 17.79
N ILE A 558 3.98 -27.94 17.04
CA ILE A 558 3.73 -26.56 17.45
C ILE A 558 2.40 -26.52 18.23
N GLN A 559 2.45 -26.26 19.54
CA GLN A 559 1.24 -25.86 20.27
C GLN A 559 1.00 -24.37 20.01
N LEU A 560 0.16 -24.10 19.02
CA LEU A 560 -0.37 -22.77 18.74
C LEU A 560 -1.35 -22.38 19.86
N ARG A 561 -0.86 -21.63 20.87
CA ARG A 561 -1.75 -20.79 21.68
C ARG A 561 -2.07 -19.53 20.88
N ALA A 562 -3.00 -19.64 19.93
CA ALA A 562 -3.63 -18.46 19.37
C ALA A 562 -4.45 -17.78 20.47
N LEU A 563 -4.37 -16.46 20.60
CA LEU A 563 -5.32 -15.72 21.44
C LEU A 563 -6.74 -16.17 21.05
N PRO A 564 -7.64 -16.41 22.02
CA PRO A 564 -9.06 -16.46 21.73
C PRO A 564 -9.47 -15.05 21.28
N ILE A 565 -9.40 -14.80 19.98
CA ILE A 565 -9.83 -13.55 19.34
C ILE A 565 -10.96 -13.93 18.40
N ASP A 566 -12.14 -13.40 18.66
CA ASP A 566 -13.20 -13.35 17.66
C ASP A 566 -12.89 -12.14 16.75
N GLY A 567 -12.66 -12.38 15.46
CA GLY A 567 -12.29 -11.32 14.50
C GLY A 567 -10.85 -11.40 13.98
N ASN A 568 -10.54 -10.55 13.01
CA ASN A 568 -9.24 -10.56 12.30
C ASN A 568 -8.10 -10.31 13.31
N GLU A 569 -7.15 -11.24 13.47
CA GLU A 569 -6.17 -11.16 14.56
C GLU A 569 -5.30 -9.89 14.55
N ALA A 570 -4.91 -9.42 13.37
CA ALA A 570 -4.15 -8.18 13.26
C ALA A 570 -5.06 -6.94 13.26
N GLY A 571 -6.29 -7.08 12.77
CA GLY A 571 -7.36 -6.09 12.96
C GLY A 571 -7.63 -5.86 14.44
N GLU A 572 -7.74 -6.91 15.24
CA GLU A 572 -7.98 -6.89 16.69
C GLU A 572 -6.82 -6.25 17.46
N VAL A 573 -5.57 -6.62 17.15
CA VAL A 573 -4.41 -5.99 17.80
C VAL A 573 -4.34 -4.51 17.44
N SER A 574 -4.62 -4.16 16.19
CA SER A 574 -4.77 -2.77 15.77
C SER A 574 -5.88 -2.07 16.57
N ARG A 575 -7.07 -2.70 16.64
CA ARG A 575 -8.26 -2.25 17.35
C ARG A 575 -7.98 -1.91 18.81
N ARG A 576 -7.45 -2.88 19.57
CA ARG A 576 -7.07 -2.71 20.99
C ARG A 576 -6.01 -1.65 21.17
N SER A 577 -5.04 -1.58 20.26
CA SER A 577 -4.03 -0.53 20.31
C SER A 577 -4.66 0.84 20.16
N MET A 578 -5.53 1.01 19.18
CA MET A 578 -6.21 2.28 18.92
C MET A 578 -7.12 2.71 20.07
N LEU A 579 -7.83 1.77 20.71
CA LEU A 579 -8.63 2.04 21.91
C LEU A 579 -7.77 2.48 23.10
N ASN A 580 -6.67 1.77 23.36
CA ASN A 580 -5.77 2.14 24.45
C ASN A 580 -5.17 3.53 24.24
N MET A 581 -4.83 3.88 23.00
CA MET A 581 -4.26 5.20 22.66
C MET A 581 -5.29 6.33 22.84
N SER A 582 -6.59 6.09 22.57
CA SER A 582 -7.63 7.11 22.72
C SER A 582 -8.00 7.37 24.18
N MET A 583 -8.04 6.33 25.02
CA MET A 583 -8.41 6.45 26.45
C MET A 583 -7.38 7.20 27.29
N THR A 584 -6.08 7.15 26.95
CA THR A 584 -5.04 7.87 27.71
C THR A 584 -5.12 9.40 27.57
N SER A 585 -5.88 9.92 26.61
CA SER A 585 -6.02 11.37 26.36
C SER A 585 -6.99 12.09 27.29
N SER A 586 -7.76 11.35 28.08
CA SER A 586 -8.91 11.89 28.84
C SER A 586 -8.58 12.22 30.30
N ASN A 587 -7.33 12.03 30.72
CA ASN A 587 -6.79 12.42 32.02
C ASN A 587 -5.73 13.51 31.83
#